data_AF-A0A6B1F1N2-F1
#
_entry.id   AF-A0A6B1F1N2-F1
#
_cell.length_a   1.000
_cell.length_b   1.000
_cell.length_c   1.000
_cell.angle_alpha   90.00
_cell.angle_beta   90.00
_cell.angle_gamma   90.00
#
_symmetry.space_group_name_H-M   'P 1'
#
loop_
_entity.id
_entity.type
_entity.pdbx_description
1 polymer ?
#
loop_
_entity_poly.entity_id
_entity_poly.type
_entity_poly.pdbx_seq_one_letter_code
_entity_poly.pdbx_strand_id
1 'polypeptide(L)'
;MENETKSTEQQYQNVTRAAGVVSIAVLVSRILGLARETAIGYYFSSRVSADAFYLAFRIPNFLRDMFGEGILSKAFITTFLATEIEDGEAAAWNLANRIFNLIFLVLIGITILGIAFAPIIVDV
;
A
#
# COMPACT_ATOMS: atom_id res chain seq x y z
N MET A 1 -25.52 13.38 29.74
CA MET A 1 -25.90 11.97 29.93
C MET A 1 -26.59 11.38 28.71
N GLU A 2 -27.87 11.63 28.38
CA GLU A 2 -28.52 10.97 27.22
C GLU A 2 -27.97 11.35 25.82
N ASN A 3 -27.44 12.57 25.65
CA ASN A 3 -26.81 13.01 24.40
C ASN A 3 -25.43 12.38 24.15
N GLU A 4 -24.70 12.04 25.22
CA GLU A 4 -23.37 11.43 25.11
C GLU A 4 -23.49 9.95 24.72
N THR A 5 -24.49 9.24 25.24
CA THR A 5 -24.78 7.85 24.90
C THR A 5 -25.18 7.69 23.43
N LYS A 6 -26.03 8.59 22.90
CA LYS A 6 -26.43 8.58 21.47
C LYS A 6 -25.27 8.85 20.52
N SER A 7 -24.37 9.79 20.85
CA SER A 7 -23.19 10.07 20.03
C SER A 7 -22.21 8.88 19.99
N THR A 8 -22.08 8.18 21.12
CA THR A 8 -21.18 7.03 21.26
C THR A 8 -21.73 5.83 20.47
N GLU A 9 -23.03 5.52 20.58
CA GLU A 9 -23.67 4.45 19.80
C GLU A 9 -23.63 4.71 18.28
N GLN A 10 -23.85 5.97 17.85
CA GLN A 10 -23.70 6.34 16.44
C GLN A 10 -22.25 6.18 15.95
N GLN A 11 -21.26 6.53 16.77
CA GLN A 11 -19.86 6.29 16.44
C GLN A 11 -19.55 4.79 16.28
N TYR A 12 -20.04 3.95 17.19
CA TYR A 12 -19.87 2.49 17.11
C TYR A 12 -20.52 1.88 15.87
N GLN A 13 -21.72 2.34 15.49
CA GLN A 13 -22.38 1.89 14.26
C GLN A 13 -21.58 2.28 13.01
N ASN A 14 -21.04 3.50 12.96
CA ASN A 14 -20.21 3.96 11.84
C ASN A 14 -18.89 3.18 11.72
N VAL A 15 -18.23 2.89 12.86
CA VAL A 15 -16.99 2.10 12.88
C VAL A 15 -17.25 0.65 12.47
N THR A 16 -18.35 0.03 12.95
CA THR A 16 -18.71 -1.36 12.59
C THR A 16 -19.03 -1.47 11.10
N ARG A 17 -19.76 -0.50 10.55
CA ARG A 17 -20.07 -0.44 9.12
C ARG A 17 -18.81 -0.24 8.28
N ALA A 18 -17.93 0.68 8.69
CA ALA A 18 -16.66 0.92 8.01
C ALA A 18 -15.74 -0.30 8.06
N ALA A 19 -15.60 -0.94 9.23
CA ALA A 19 -14.82 -2.16 9.40
C ALA A 19 -15.38 -3.32 8.55
N GLY A 20 -16.70 -3.44 8.43
CA GLY A 20 -17.36 -4.41 7.56
C GLY A 20 -17.02 -4.21 6.08
N VAL A 21 -17.11 -2.96 5.60
CA VAL A 21 -16.77 -2.61 4.21
C VAL A 21 -15.29 -2.90 3.91
N VAL A 22 -14.38 -2.49 4.80
CA VAL A 22 -12.94 -2.75 4.64
C VAL A 22 -12.65 -4.24 4.64
N SER A 23 -13.27 -5.01 5.55
CA SER A 23 -13.08 -6.46 5.61
C SER A 23 -13.55 -7.16 4.34
N ILE A 24 -14.69 -6.76 3.78
CA ILE A 24 -15.18 -7.27 2.49
C ILE A 24 -14.20 -6.90 1.36
N ALA A 25 -13.72 -5.65 1.31
CA ALA A 25 -12.76 -5.22 0.31
C ALA A 25 -11.45 -6.03 0.39
N VAL A 26 -10.96 -6.33 1.60
CA VAL A 26 -9.77 -7.17 1.82
C VAL A 26 -10.03 -8.61 1.38
N LEU A 27 -11.18 -9.20 1.70
CA LEU A 27 -11.53 -10.55 1.27
C LEU A 27 -11.59 -10.66 -0.26
N VAL A 28 -12.25 -9.71 -0.92
CA VAL A 28 -12.31 -9.65 -2.38
C VAL A 28 -10.90 -9.54 -2.98
N SER A 29 -10.06 -8.67 -2.42
CA SER A 29 -8.66 -8.53 -2.87
C SER A 29 -7.86 -9.82 -2.72
N ARG A 30 -8.06 -10.57 -1.62
CA ARG A 30 -7.42 -11.88 -1.41
C ARG A 30 -7.90 -12.93 -2.41
N ILE A 31 -9.20 -12.99 -2.68
CA ILE A 31 -9.76 -13.94 -3.67
C ILE A 31 -9.21 -13.63 -5.07
N LEU A 32 -9.15 -12.35 -5.45
CA LEU A 32 -8.53 -11.94 -6.70
C LEU A 32 -7.03 -12.28 -6.75
N GLY A 33 -6.32 -12.14 -5.63
CA GLY A 33 -4.94 -12.57 -5.48
C GLY A 33 -4.76 -14.07 -5.72
N LEU A 34 -5.60 -14.91 -5.12
CA LEU A 34 -5.59 -16.36 -5.32
C LEU A 34 -5.92 -16.74 -6.77
N ALA A 35 -6.87 -16.05 -7.40
CA ALA A 35 -7.17 -16.25 -8.82
C ALA A 35 -5.97 -15.89 -9.69
N ARG A 36 -5.27 -14.80 -9.38
CA ARG A 36 -4.00 -14.43 -10.03
C ARG A 36 -2.94 -15.52 -9.85
N GLU A 37 -2.71 -16.02 -8.65
CA GLU A 37 -1.73 -17.10 -8.39
C GLU A 37 -2.05 -18.36 -9.18
N THR A 38 -3.32 -18.75 -9.23
CA THR A 38 -3.79 -19.91 -10.00
C THR A 38 -3.59 -19.70 -11.51
N ALA A 39 -3.89 -18.50 -12.01
CA ALA A 39 -3.65 -18.16 -13.42
C ALA A 39 -2.15 -18.19 -13.75
N ILE A 40 -1.28 -17.65 -12.90
CA ILE A 40 0.16 -17.69 -13.09
C ILE A 40 0.66 -19.14 -13.13
N GLY A 41 0.24 -19.97 -12.18
CA GLY A 41 0.62 -21.39 -12.16
C GLY A 41 0.14 -22.17 -13.40
N TYR A 42 -0.96 -21.74 -14.03
CA TYR A 42 -1.45 -22.33 -15.27
C TYR A 42 -0.71 -21.84 -16.51
N TYR A 43 -0.44 -20.54 -16.63
CA TYR A 43 0.20 -19.94 -17.81
C TYR A 43 1.73 -20.06 -17.81
N PHE A 44 2.37 -20.06 -16.64
CA PHE A 44 3.82 -20.19 -16.51
C PHE A 44 4.17 -21.65 -16.19
N SER A 45 4.45 -22.43 -17.24
CA SER A 45 4.78 -23.86 -17.16
C SER A 45 6.22 -24.16 -16.72
N SER A 46 7.11 -23.16 -16.71
CA SER A 46 8.48 -23.25 -16.22
C SER A 46 8.60 -22.65 -14.81
N ARG A 47 9.33 -23.34 -13.93
CA ARG A 47 9.63 -22.87 -12.56
C ARG A 47 10.28 -21.48 -12.56
N VAL A 48 11.14 -21.20 -13.53
CA VAL A 48 11.96 -19.97 -13.59
C VAL A 48 11.12 -18.73 -13.88
N SER A 49 10.16 -18.81 -14.82
CA SER A 49 9.34 -17.66 -15.20
C SER A 49 8.27 -17.33 -14.17
N ALA A 50 7.74 -18.35 -13.48
CA ALA A 50 6.88 -18.17 -12.32
C ALA A 50 7.65 -17.51 -11.14
N ASP A 51 8.86 -17.98 -10.82
CA ASP A 51 9.69 -17.43 -9.73
C ASP A 51 10.08 -15.97 -10.00
N ALA A 52 10.42 -15.62 -11.25
CA ALA A 52 10.69 -14.23 -11.65
C ALA A 52 9.46 -13.33 -11.46
N PHE A 53 8.26 -13.83 -11.81
CA PHE A 53 7.02 -13.11 -11.59
C PHE A 53 6.74 -12.92 -10.10
N TYR A 54 6.89 -13.94 -9.26
CA TYR A 54 6.73 -13.79 -7.81
C TYR A 54 7.73 -12.81 -7.21
N LEU A 55 8.99 -12.86 -7.65
CA LEU A 55 10.04 -11.92 -7.22
C LEU A 55 9.68 -10.48 -7.59
N ALA A 56 9.18 -10.23 -8.80
CA ALA A 56 8.78 -8.90 -9.25
C ALA A 56 7.67 -8.30 -8.36
N PHE A 57 6.75 -9.12 -7.85
CA PHE A 57 5.70 -8.64 -6.95
C PHE A 57 6.16 -8.43 -5.50
N ARG A 58 7.36 -8.88 -5.12
CA ARG A 58 7.86 -8.72 -3.75
C ARG A 58 8.12 -7.26 -3.39
N ILE A 59 8.70 -6.49 -4.30
CA ILE A 59 9.00 -5.06 -4.11
C ILE A 59 7.71 -4.24 -3.88
N PRO A 60 6.68 -4.29 -4.76
CA PRO A 60 5.45 -3.55 -4.54
C PRO A 60 4.65 -4.06 -3.33
N ASN A 61 4.65 -5.38 -3.06
CA ASN A 61 3.99 -5.90 -1.85
C ASN A 61 4.68 -5.39 -0.58
N PHE A 62 6.01 -5.37 -0.54
CA PHE A 62 6.76 -4.84 0.61
C PHE A 62 6.39 -3.38 0.89
N LEU A 63 6.33 -2.53 -0.15
CA LEU A 63 5.91 -1.15 0.01
C LEU A 63 4.46 -1.07 0.52
N ARG A 64 3.54 -1.82 -0.09
CA ARG A 64 2.15 -1.90 0.37
C ARG A 64 2.07 -2.29 1.84
N ASP A 65 2.87 -3.25 2.28
CA ASP A 65 2.87 -3.73 3.66
C ASP A 65 3.44 -2.64 4.59
N MET A 66 4.50 -1.92 4.21
CA MET A 66 5.02 -0.79 5.01
C MET A 66 4.00 0.35 5.22
N PHE A 67 3.19 0.65 4.19
CA PHE A 67 2.12 1.66 4.28
C PHE A 67 0.85 1.10 4.95
N GLY A 68 0.50 -0.16 4.68
CA GLY A 68 -0.72 -0.83 5.13
C GLY A 68 -0.67 -1.31 6.58
N GLU A 69 0.48 -1.82 7.03
CA GLU A 69 0.74 -2.15 8.44
C GLU A 69 0.93 -0.88 9.30
N GLY A 70 1.02 0.29 8.65
CA GLY A 70 0.89 1.58 9.29
C GLY A 70 2.17 2.13 9.90
N ILE A 71 3.33 1.49 9.70
CA ILE A 71 4.62 2.01 10.20
C ILE A 71 4.93 3.34 9.50
N LEU A 72 4.90 3.36 8.18
CA LEU A 72 5.17 4.57 7.39
C LEU A 72 3.99 5.54 7.44
N SER A 73 2.76 5.02 7.43
CA SER A 73 1.55 5.86 7.49
C SER A 73 1.42 6.61 8.80
N LYS A 74 1.78 6.00 9.95
CA LYS A 74 1.78 6.72 11.25
C LYS A 74 2.78 7.86 11.23
N ALA A 75 4.03 7.59 10.84
CA ALA A 75 5.07 8.61 10.75
C ALA A 75 4.65 9.76 9.82
N PHE A 76 4.14 9.42 8.62
CA PHE A 76 3.64 10.40 7.66
C PHE A 76 2.49 11.24 8.21
N ILE A 77 1.45 10.62 8.77
CA ILE A 77 0.29 11.32 9.31
C ILE A 77 0.71 12.25 10.45
N THR A 78 1.58 11.79 11.36
CA THR A 78 2.05 12.63 12.46
C THR A 78 2.85 13.83 11.98
N THR A 79 3.75 13.67 11.01
CA THR A 79 4.52 14.79 10.47
C THR A 79 3.64 15.73 9.65
N PHE A 80 2.70 15.20 8.87
CA PHE A 80 1.76 16.00 8.09
C PHE A 80 0.90 16.89 9.00
N LEU A 81 0.29 16.32 10.04
CA LEU A 81 -0.51 17.07 11.02
C LEU A 81 0.32 18.08 11.78
N ALA A 82 1.56 17.75 12.16
CA ALA A 82 2.46 18.71 12.82
C ALA A 82 2.75 19.92 11.92
N THR A 83 3.09 19.68 10.64
CA THR A 83 3.32 20.75 9.66
C THR A 83 2.04 21.53 9.35
N GLU A 84 0.88 20.88 9.33
CA GLU A 84 -0.41 21.57 9.14
C GLU A 84 -0.72 22.53 10.29
N ILE A 85 -0.42 22.13 11.52
CA ILE A 85 -0.65 22.94 12.73
C ILE A 85 0.36 24.09 12.83
N GLU A 86 1.65 23.85 12.56
CA GLU A 86 2.71 24.86 12.70
C GLU A 86 2.79 25.83 11.51
N ASP A 87 2.76 25.31 10.29
CA ASP A 87 3.07 26.06 9.06
C ASP A 87 1.86 26.25 8.13
N GLY A 88 0.71 25.67 8.50
CA GLY A 88 -0.55 25.75 7.76
C GLY A 88 -0.72 24.68 6.68
N GLU A 89 -1.95 24.58 6.18
CA GLU A 89 -2.38 23.54 5.23
C GLU A 89 -1.52 23.51 3.94
N ALA A 90 -1.18 24.67 3.38
CA ALA A 90 -0.37 24.74 2.15
C ALA A 90 1.04 24.15 2.34
N ALA A 91 1.64 24.31 3.52
CA ALA A 91 2.95 23.74 3.84
C ALA A 91 2.86 22.21 3.98
N ALA A 92 1.81 21.70 4.64
CA ALA A 92 1.57 20.26 4.78
C ALA A 92 1.38 19.56 3.42
N TRP A 93 0.60 20.15 2.51
CA TRP A 93 0.46 19.63 1.14
C TRP A 93 1.74 19.70 0.32
N ASN A 94 2.54 20.76 0.50
CA ASN A 94 3.87 20.83 -0.12
C ASN A 94 4.81 19.74 0.39
N LEU A 95 4.77 19.42 1.69
CA LEU A 95 5.51 18.30 2.26
C LEU A 95 5.05 16.97 1.66
N ALA A 96 3.74 16.73 1.61
CA ALA A 96 3.17 15.52 0.99
C ALA A 96 3.60 15.37 -0.48
N ASN A 97 3.54 16.45 -1.26
CA ASN A 97 3.99 16.45 -2.65
C ASN A 97 5.48 16.17 -2.81
N ARG A 98 6.32 16.71 -1.91
CA ARG A 98 7.77 16.41 -1.92
C ARG A 98 8.06 14.96 -1.61
N ILE A 99 7.40 14.40 -0.59
CA ILE A 99 7.52 12.99 -0.21
C ILE A 99 7.07 12.10 -1.36
N PHE A 100 5.92 12.40 -1.97
CA PHE A 100 5.38 11.64 -3.10
C PHE A 100 6.32 11.69 -4.30
N ASN A 101 6.81 12.87 -4.69
CA ASN A 101 7.77 13.00 -5.79
C ASN A 101 9.07 12.24 -5.53
N LEU A 102 9.57 12.25 -4.30
CA LEU A 102 10.77 11.52 -3.93
C LEU A 102 10.55 10.00 -4.03
N ILE A 103 9.44 9.49 -3.48
CA ILE A 103 9.07 8.07 -3.60
C ILE A 103 8.93 7.71 -5.08
N PHE A 104 8.26 8.54 -5.87
CA PHE A 104 8.06 8.32 -7.29
C PHE A 104 9.38 8.24 -8.07
N LEU A 105 10.30 9.19 -7.82
CA LEU A 105 11.63 9.18 -8.44
C LEU A 105 12.45 7.96 -8.03
N VAL A 106 12.43 7.59 -6.75
CA VAL A 106 13.12 6.40 -6.24
C VAL A 106 12.56 5.13 -6.91
N LEU A 107 11.24 5.01 -7.04
CA LEU A 107 10.59 3.87 -7.70
C LEU A 107 10.93 3.78 -9.18
N ILE A 108 10.94 4.91 -9.89
CA ILE A 108 11.40 4.95 -11.28
C ILE A 108 12.86 4.49 -11.37
N GLY A 109 13.72 5.00 -10.50
CA GLY A 109 15.13 4.60 -10.45
C GLY A 109 15.29 3.09 -10.22
N ILE A 110 14.62 2.54 -9.20
CA ILE A 110 14.63 1.10 -8.91
C ILE A 110 14.07 0.30 -10.10
N THR A 111 13.02 0.78 -10.76
CA THR A 111 12.43 0.09 -11.92
C THR A 111 13.38 0.06 -13.10
N ILE A 112 14.02 1.19 -13.44
CA ILE A 112 15.00 1.26 -14.53
C ILE A 112 16.20 0.36 -14.23
N LEU A 113 16.72 0.41 -12.99
CA LEU A 113 17.80 -0.47 -12.56
C LEU A 113 17.38 -1.95 -12.65
N GLY A 114 16.18 -2.28 -12.18
CA GLY A 114 15.64 -3.64 -12.27
C GLY A 114 15.55 -4.15 -13.70
N ILE A 115 15.15 -3.30 -14.66
CA ILE A 115 15.13 -3.63 -16.08
C ILE A 115 16.56 -3.80 -16.63
N ALA A 116 17.48 -2.89 -16.29
CA ALA A 116 18.86 -2.94 -16.78
C ALA A 116 19.64 -4.15 -16.25
N PHE A 117 19.40 -4.55 -15.00
CA PHE A 117 20.03 -5.69 -14.35
C PHE A 117 19.22 -6.99 -14.47
N ALA A 118 18.04 -6.96 -15.08
CA ALA A 118 17.23 -8.15 -15.35
C ALA A 118 18.02 -9.34 -15.92
N PRO A 119 18.91 -9.18 -16.94
CA PRO A 119 19.66 -10.31 -17.50
C PRO A 119 20.74 -10.88 -16.55
N ILE A 120 21.14 -10.13 -15.50
CA ILE A 120 22.11 -10.60 -14.50
C ILE A 120 21.37 -11.27 -13.32
N ILE A 121 20.13 -10.87 -13.06
CA ILE A 121 19.31 -11.35 -11.95
C ILE A 121 18.56 -12.65 -12.33
N VAL A 122 18.18 -12.79 -13.60
CA VAL A 122 17.49 -13.96 -14.14
C VAL A 122 18.36 -14.54 -15.24
N ASP A 123 19.05 -15.64 -14.94
CA ASP A 123 19.60 -16.50 -15.99
C ASP A 123 18.41 -17.14 -16.73
N VAL A 124 18.28 -16.79 -18.01
CA VAL A 124 17.24 -17.32 -18.91
C VAL A 124 17.67 -18.68 -19.45
#